data_AF-A0A7G2TMM8-F1
#
_entry.id   AF-A0A7G2TMM8-F1
#
_cell.length_a   1.000
_cell.length_b   1.000
_cell.length_c   1.000
_cell.angle_alpha   90.00
_cell.angle_beta   90.00
_cell.angle_gamma   90.00
#
_symmetry.space_group_name_H-M   'P 1'
#
loop_
_entity.id
_entity.type
_entity.pdbx_description
1 polymer ?
#
loop_
_entity_poly.entity_id
_entity_poly.type
_entity_poly.pdbx_seq_one_letter_code
_entity_poly.pdbx_strand_id
1 'polypeptide(L)'
;MFEGFLRAPDRQLPWFLATQHSALTALLQSRAAGDVLLSGLVLTDIIGRLAFDLRGLGRTPAPIEPAEPLDPLAVDYLVLGSRLGTETMRRQLFGDRKREEVPQYFLTGTAPDLWRRHCAMLDDVATGSSRAERIVKDTNTGFALFQRAALAQPR
;
A
#
# COMPACT_ATOMS: atom_id res chain seq x y z
N MET A 1 -10.68 -6.86 7.29
CA MET A 1 -10.55 -5.41 7.57
C MET A 1 -11.37 -4.55 6.59
N PHE A 2 -11.15 -4.64 5.27
CA PHE A 2 -11.78 -3.73 4.30
C PHE A 2 -13.15 -4.18 3.78
N GLU A 3 -13.74 -5.24 4.33
CA GLU A 3 -15.04 -5.74 3.89
C GLU A 3 -16.16 -4.68 4.00
N GLY A 4 -16.11 -3.82 5.02
CA GLY A 4 -17.03 -2.69 5.16
C GLY A 4 -16.94 -1.71 3.99
N PHE A 5 -15.74 -1.48 3.44
CA PHE A 5 -15.56 -0.65 2.25
C PHE A 5 -16.18 -1.29 1.02
N LEU A 6 -16.01 -2.60 0.82
CA LEU A 6 -16.62 -3.30 -0.31
C LEU A 6 -18.17 -3.30 -0.24
N ARG A 7 -18.75 -3.29 0.95
CA ARG A 7 -20.22 -3.23 1.14
C ARG A 7 -20.80 -1.81 0.99
N ALA A 8 -20.03 -0.77 1.29
CA ALA A 8 -20.49 0.62 1.26
C ALA A 8 -19.37 1.56 0.75
N PRO A 9 -18.97 1.45 -0.52
CA PRO A 9 -17.76 2.10 -1.04
C PRO A 9 -17.81 3.61 -0.90
N ASP A 10 -18.90 4.28 -1.30
CA ASP A 10 -18.98 5.74 -1.27
C ASP A 10 -18.88 6.30 0.17
N ARG A 11 -19.52 5.63 1.14
CA ARG A 11 -19.49 6.05 2.55
C ARG A 11 -18.13 5.81 3.19
N GLN A 12 -17.47 4.70 2.85
CA GLN A 12 -16.23 4.27 3.50
C GLN A 12 -14.97 4.72 2.75
N LEU A 13 -15.11 5.30 1.55
CA LEU A 13 -13.99 5.74 0.73
C LEU A 13 -13.03 6.69 1.46
N PRO A 14 -13.48 7.75 2.17
CA PRO A 14 -12.55 8.64 2.87
C PRO A 14 -11.73 7.93 3.94
N TRP A 15 -12.36 7.01 4.70
CA TRP A 15 -11.66 6.19 5.70
C TRP A 15 -10.67 5.23 5.04
N PHE A 16 -11.07 4.58 3.95
CA PHE A 16 -10.22 3.66 3.20
C PHE A 16 -8.97 4.37 2.65
N LEU A 17 -9.14 5.49 1.96
CA LEU A 17 -8.02 6.26 1.41
C LEU A 17 -7.09 6.80 2.50
N ALA A 18 -7.65 7.30 3.61
CA ALA A 18 -6.85 7.76 4.74
C ALA A 18 -6.04 6.62 5.38
N THR A 19 -6.64 5.43 5.49
CA THR A 19 -5.97 4.22 5.98
C THR A 19 -4.79 3.84 5.08
N GLN A 20 -5.02 3.79 3.76
CA GLN A 20 -3.97 3.48 2.78
C GLN A 20 -2.84 4.51 2.84
N HIS A 21 -3.18 5.81 2.93
CA HIS A 21 -2.20 6.89 2.98
C HIS A 21 -1.27 6.78 4.19
N SER A 22 -1.84 6.63 5.39
CA SER A 22 -1.05 6.56 6.62
C SER A 22 -0.20 5.29 6.67
N ALA A 23 -0.74 4.15 6.25
CA ALA A 23 0.01 2.89 6.22
C ALA A 23 1.18 2.94 5.23
N LEU A 24 0.95 3.42 4.01
CA LEU A 24 1.99 3.49 2.98
C LEU A 24 3.05 4.55 3.29
N THR A 25 2.65 5.67 3.89
CA THR A 25 3.60 6.67 4.40
C THR A 25 4.49 6.08 5.51
N ALA A 26 3.89 5.40 6.49
CA ALA A 26 4.64 4.74 7.55
C ALA A 26 5.57 3.65 7.00
N LEU A 27 5.12 2.88 6.00
CA LEU A 27 5.93 1.88 5.32
C LEU A 27 7.14 2.51 4.62
N LEU A 28 6.93 3.62 3.91
CA LEU A 28 8.00 4.39 3.27
C LEU A 28 9.00 4.96 4.29
N GLN A 29 8.55 5.30 5.49
CA GLN A 29 9.38 5.81 6.58
C GLN A 29 10.11 4.70 7.36
N SER A 30 9.64 3.45 7.27
CA SER A 30 10.22 2.28 7.96
C SER A 30 11.38 1.66 7.17
N ARG A 31 12.08 2.43 6.33
CA ARG A 31 13.25 1.95 5.56
C ARG A 31 14.54 2.35 6.25
N ALA A 32 15.61 1.57 6.08
CA ALA A 32 16.92 2.00 6.55
C ALA A 32 17.46 3.14 5.66
N ALA A 33 18.36 3.96 6.22
CA ALA A 33 19.04 4.98 5.45
C ALA A 33 19.89 4.32 4.35
N GLY A 34 19.69 4.73 3.09
CA GLY A 34 20.40 4.19 1.94
C GLY A 34 19.71 3.02 1.23
N ASP A 35 18.60 2.49 1.77
CA ASP A 35 17.83 1.44 1.11
C ASP A 35 17.20 1.95 -0.19
N VAL A 36 17.35 1.14 -1.25
CA VAL A 36 16.70 1.36 -2.54
C VAL A 36 15.57 0.34 -2.70
N LEU A 37 14.34 0.84 -2.74
CA LEU A 37 13.15 0.03 -3.00
C LEU A 37 12.95 -0.12 -4.50
N LEU A 38 12.71 -1.35 -4.99
CA LEU A 38 12.32 -1.56 -6.38
C LEU A 38 11.01 -0.82 -6.70
N SER A 39 10.10 -0.78 -5.73
CA SER A 39 8.81 -0.12 -5.83
C SER A 39 8.83 1.35 -5.42
N GLY A 40 9.99 1.96 -5.15
CA GLY A 40 10.09 3.28 -4.53
C GLY A 40 9.33 4.40 -5.28
N LEU A 41 9.42 4.43 -6.61
CA LEU A 41 8.66 5.38 -7.44
C LEU A 41 7.15 5.10 -7.39
N VAL A 42 6.77 3.83 -7.44
CA VAL A 42 5.36 3.39 -7.36
C VAL A 42 4.77 3.77 -6.00
N LEU A 43 5.47 3.49 -4.91
CA LEU A 43 5.05 3.83 -3.55
C LEU A 43 4.85 5.35 -3.39
N THR A 44 5.80 6.15 -3.89
CA THR A 44 5.73 7.61 -3.80
C THR A 44 4.58 8.18 -4.64
N ASP A 45 4.36 7.66 -5.86
CA ASP A 45 3.23 8.04 -6.70
C ASP A 45 1.88 7.71 -6.06
N ILE A 46 1.74 6.50 -5.49
CA ILE A 46 0.52 6.09 -4.78
C ILE A 46 0.22 7.02 -3.61
N ILE A 47 1.23 7.36 -2.80
CA ILE A 47 1.07 8.29 -1.66
C ILE A 47 0.62 9.67 -2.16
N GLY A 48 1.24 10.18 -3.24
CA GLY A 48 0.86 11.45 -3.85
C GLY A 48 -0.59 11.49 -4.33
N ARG A 49 -1.05 10.41 -4.97
CA ARG A 49 -2.44 10.25 -5.44
C ARG A 49 -3.44 10.17 -4.28
N LEU A 50 -3.10 9.43 -3.24
CA LEU A 50 -3.91 9.37 -2.02
C LEU A 50 -4.03 10.74 -1.36
N ALA A 51 -2.93 11.49 -1.27
CA ALA A 51 -2.94 12.84 -0.75
C ALA A 51 -3.81 13.78 -1.61
N PHE A 52 -3.78 13.63 -2.94
CA PHE A 52 -4.66 14.36 -3.85
C PHE A 52 -6.14 14.05 -3.60
N ASP A 53 -6.50 12.76 -3.56
CA ASP A 53 -7.88 12.32 -3.35
C ASP A 53 -8.41 12.81 -1.97
N LEU A 54 -7.59 12.68 -0.92
CA LEU A 54 -7.95 13.12 0.44
C LEU A 54 -8.13 14.64 0.54
N ARG A 55 -7.29 15.44 -0.15
CA ARG A 55 -7.49 16.89 -0.24
C ARG A 55 -8.82 17.24 -0.91
N GLY A 56 -9.18 16.54 -1.99
CA GLY A 56 -10.47 16.72 -2.65
C GLY A 56 -11.67 16.42 -1.74
N LEU A 57 -11.48 15.51 -0.78
CA LEU A 57 -12.47 15.14 0.24
C LEU A 57 -12.41 16.03 1.51
N GLY A 58 -11.53 17.03 1.55
CA GLY A 58 -11.35 17.89 2.73
C GLY A 58 -10.85 17.14 3.97
N ARG A 59 -10.09 16.05 3.78
CA ARG A 59 -9.74 15.13 4.86
C ARG A 59 -8.23 15.04 5.09
N THR A 60 -7.83 15.20 6.35
CA THR A 60 -6.44 14.99 6.79
C THR A 60 -6.33 13.61 7.44
N PRO A 61 -5.48 12.71 6.92
CA PRO A 61 -5.29 11.38 7.50
C PRO A 61 -4.53 11.49 8.83
N ALA A 62 -4.94 10.73 9.84
CA ALA A 62 -4.22 10.65 11.10
C ALA A 62 -2.90 9.88 10.89
N PRO A 63 -1.73 10.42 11.28
CA PRO A 63 -0.46 9.73 11.12
C PRO A 63 -0.36 8.53 12.07
N ILE A 64 0.49 7.58 11.72
CA ILE A 64 0.90 6.49 12.61
C ILE A 64 2.42 6.41 12.65
N GLU A 65 2.96 5.94 13.78
CA GLU A 65 4.40 5.74 13.90
C GLU A 65 4.91 4.67 12.93
N PRO A 66 6.06 4.89 12.25
CA PRO A 66 6.70 3.87 11.45
C PRO A 66 7.15 2.69 12.31
N ALA A 67 7.47 1.58 11.66
CA ALA A 67 8.16 0.46 12.28
C ALA A 67 9.67 0.70 12.31
N GLU A 68 10.38 -0.16 13.03
CA GLU A 68 11.82 -0.31 12.84
C GLU A 68 12.16 -0.65 11.38
N PRO A 69 13.39 -0.38 10.92
CA PRO A 69 13.79 -0.62 9.54
C PRO A 69 13.45 -2.03 9.03
N LEU A 70 12.56 -2.08 8.04
CA LEU A 70 12.08 -3.29 7.38
C LEU A 70 13.01 -3.67 6.21
N ASP A 71 13.10 -4.96 5.91
CA ASP A 71 13.79 -5.42 4.71
C ASP A 71 13.12 -4.83 3.44
N PRO A 72 13.89 -4.28 2.48
CA PRO A 72 13.37 -3.74 1.22
C PRO A 72 12.46 -4.70 0.46
N LEU A 73 12.76 -6.00 0.45
CA LEU A 73 11.95 -6.98 -0.26
C LEU A 73 10.59 -7.20 0.42
N ALA A 74 10.51 -7.07 1.74
CA ALA A 74 9.23 -7.12 2.45
C ALA A 74 8.33 -5.93 2.09
N VAL A 75 8.93 -4.73 1.95
CA VAL A 75 8.22 -3.51 1.54
C VAL A 75 7.73 -3.63 0.09
N ASP A 76 8.62 -4.04 -0.83
CA ASP A 76 8.29 -4.21 -2.24
C ASP A 76 7.16 -5.23 -2.45
N TYR A 77 7.17 -6.32 -1.68
CA TYR A 77 6.09 -7.32 -1.70
C TYR A 77 4.72 -6.69 -1.39
N LEU A 78 4.63 -5.88 -0.35
CA LEU A 78 3.38 -5.23 0.07
C LEU A 78 2.88 -4.21 -0.96
N VAL A 79 3.79 -3.38 -1.47
CA VAL A 79 3.45 -2.32 -2.43
C VAL A 79 3.01 -2.92 -3.76
N LEU A 80 3.82 -3.81 -4.34
CA LEU A 80 3.56 -4.39 -5.65
C LEU A 80 2.41 -5.40 -5.57
N GLY A 81 2.37 -6.25 -4.54
CA GLY A 81 1.31 -7.25 -4.34
C GLY A 81 -0.08 -6.61 -4.17
N SER A 82 -0.17 -5.44 -3.53
CA SER A 82 -1.44 -4.73 -3.37
C SER A 82 -2.04 -4.17 -4.67
N ARG A 83 -1.26 -4.07 -5.76
CA ARG A 83 -1.72 -3.47 -7.02
C ARG A 83 -2.79 -4.30 -7.71
N LEU A 84 -2.65 -5.64 -7.70
CA LEU A 84 -3.66 -6.53 -8.30
C LEU A 84 -5.00 -6.45 -7.55
N GLY A 85 -4.96 -6.42 -6.21
CA GLY A 85 -6.15 -6.24 -5.38
C GLY A 85 -6.82 -4.88 -5.64
N THR A 86 -6.01 -3.83 -5.79
CA THR A 86 -6.50 -2.48 -6.12
C THR A 86 -7.18 -2.44 -7.49
N GLU A 87 -6.59 -3.08 -8.50
CA GLU A 87 -7.19 -3.18 -9.85
C GLU A 87 -8.50 -3.96 -9.83
N THR A 88 -8.58 -5.03 -9.04
CA THR A 88 -9.81 -5.81 -8.86
C THR A 88 -10.90 -4.95 -8.23
N MET A 89 -10.59 -4.23 -7.14
CA MET A 89 -11.51 -3.28 -6.51
C MET A 89 -11.93 -2.17 -7.48
N ARG A 90 -11.01 -1.64 -8.29
CA ARG A 90 -11.32 -0.61 -9.29
C ARG A 90 -12.39 -1.09 -10.27
N ARG A 91 -12.20 -2.28 -10.86
CA ARG A 91 -13.15 -2.86 -11.81
C ARG A 91 -14.51 -3.11 -11.17
N GLN A 92 -14.51 -3.65 -9.95
CA GLN A 92 -15.74 -3.99 -9.24
C GLN A 92 -16.55 -2.77 -8.81
N LEU A 93 -15.88 -1.72 -8.31
CA LEU A 93 -16.55 -0.58 -7.66
C LEU A 93 -16.76 0.61 -8.60
N PHE A 94 -15.93 0.73 -9.63
CA PHE A 94 -15.88 1.91 -10.50
C PHE A 94 -15.87 1.55 -11.99
N GLY A 95 -16.15 0.28 -12.36
CA GLY A 95 -16.10 -0.18 -13.75
C GLY A 95 -17.04 0.58 -14.70
N ASP A 96 -18.19 1.02 -14.20
CA ASP A 96 -19.20 1.75 -14.96
C ASP A 96 -19.08 3.28 -14.82
N ARG A 97 -18.14 3.77 -14.01
CA ARG A 97 -17.93 5.21 -13.77
C ARG A 97 -17.01 5.80 -14.83
N LYS A 98 -17.18 7.10 -15.10
CA LYS A 98 -16.23 7.82 -15.95
C LYS A 98 -14.88 7.93 -15.25
N ARG A 99 -13.79 8.00 -16.02
CA ARG A 99 -12.44 8.03 -15.46
C ARG A 99 -12.23 9.18 -14.46
N GLU A 100 -12.86 10.33 -14.70
CA GLU A 100 -12.76 11.52 -13.85
C GLU A 100 -13.46 11.35 -12.49
N GLU A 101 -14.36 10.38 -12.38
CA GLU A 101 -15.10 10.05 -11.15
C GLU A 101 -14.38 8.98 -10.30
N VAL A 102 -13.30 8.39 -10.84
CA VAL A 102 -12.51 7.36 -10.16
C VAL A 102 -11.40 8.03 -9.34
N PRO A 103 -11.28 7.72 -8.03
CA PRO A 103 -10.18 8.26 -7.23
C PRO A 103 -8.82 7.90 -7.82
N GLN A 104 -7.88 8.85 -7.84
CA GLN A 104 -6.57 8.71 -8.47
C GLN A 104 -5.79 7.51 -7.93
N TYR A 105 -5.95 7.15 -6.66
CA TYR A 105 -5.37 5.96 -6.05
C TYR A 105 -5.62 4.68 -6.85
N PHE A 106 -6.84 4.51 -7.36
CA PHE A 106 -7.23 3.33 -8.12
C PHE A 106 -6.68 3.35 -9.55
N LEU A 107 -6.22 4.49 -10.06
CA LEU A 107 -5.70 4.64 -11.43
C LEU A 107 -4.19 4.36 -11.56
N THR A 108 -3.59 3.69 -10.57
CA THR A 108 -2.13 3.43 -10.48
C THR A 108 -1.63 2.25 -11.32
N GLY A 109 -2.52 1.37 -11.80
CA GLY A 109 -2.17 0.20 -12.61
C GLY A 109 -1.54 -0.95 -11.81
N THR A 110 -1.15 -2.02 -12.52
CA THR A 110 -0.76 -3.31 -11.92
C THR A 110 0.75 -3.60 -11.85
N ALA A 111 1.60 -2.80 -12.51
CA ALA A 111 3.06 -2.91 -12.52
C ALA A 111 3.64 -4.36 -12.66
N PRO A 112 3.21 -5.16 -13.65
CA PRO A 112 3.57 -6.59 -13.74
C PRO A 112 5.08 -6.84 -13.92
N ASP A 113 5.80 -5.94 -14.59
CA ASP A 113 7.25 -6.09 -14.81
C ASP A 113 8.05 -5.93 -13.51
N LEU A 114 7.65 -4.98 -12.66
CA LEU A 114 8.25 -4.80 -11.34
C LEU A 114 7.94 -6.00 -10.44
N TRP A 115 6.72 -6.54 -10.51
CA TRP A 115 6.37 -7.75 -9.78
C TRP A 115 7.23 -8.95 -10.19
N ARG A 116 7.41 -9.19 -11.50
CA ARG A 116 8.29 -10.26 -11.99
C ARG A 116 9.73 -10.09 -11.51
N ARG A 117 10.26 -8.87 -11.57
CA ARG A 117 11.61 -8.57 -11.08
C ARG A 117 11.72 -8.78 -9.57
N HIS A 118 10.70 -8.41 -8.81
CA HIS A 118 10.65 -8.65 -7.38
C HIS A 118 10.66 -10.15 -7.05
N CYS A 119 9.87 -10.97 -7.76
CA CYS A 119 9.91 -12.42 -7.61
C CYS A 119 11.31 -12.98 -7.86
N ALA A 120 11.99 -12.57 -8.93
CA ALA A 120 13.37 -12.99 -9.19
C ALA A 120 14.33 -12.62 -8.04
N MET A 121 14.19 -11.43 -7.46
CA MET A 121 15.00 -11.03 -6.31
C MET A 121 14.71 -11.86 -5.04
N LEU A 122 13.48 -12.33 -4.87
CA LEU A 122 13.12 -13.25 -3.79
C LEU A 122 13.65 -14.66 -4.03
N ASP A 123 13.63 -15.14 -5.28
CA ASP A 123 14.16 -16.46 -5.66
C ASP A 123 15.67 -16.57 -5.41
N ASP A 124 16.40 -15.44 -5.50
CA ASP A 124 17.82 -15.35 -5.15
C ASP A 124 18.10 -15.42 -3.63
N VAL A 125 17.07 -15.30 -2.78
CA VAL A 125 17.23 -15.42 -1.32
C VAL A 125 17.22 -16.89 -0.93
N ALA A 126 18.33 -17.37 -0.37
CA ALA A 126 18.44 -18.74 0.11
C ALA A 126 17.33 -19.09 1.12
N THR A 127 16.59 -20.15 0.82
CA THR A 127 15.53 -20.67 1.71
C THR A 127 16.12 -21.08 3.06
N GLY A 128 15.44 -20.74 4.16
CA GLY A 128 15.91 -21.02 5.52
C GLY A 128 17.06 -20.13 6.00
N SER A 129 17.49 -19.14 5.20
CA SER A 129 18.44 -18.12 5.67
C SER A 129 17.79 -17.17 6.66
N SER A 130 18.61 -16.55 7.51
CA SER A 130 18.17 -15.49 8.44
C SER A 130 17.51 -14.31 7.72
N ARG A 131 17.93 -14.01 6.49
CA ARG A 131 17.31 -12.98 5.67
C ARG A 131 15.91 -13.39 5.20
N ALA A 132 15.70 -14.64 4.80
CA ALA A 132 14.38 -15.14 4.42
C ALA A 132 13.40 -15.04 5.60
N GLU A 133 13.82 -15.45 6.81
CA GLU A 133 13.03 -15.31 8.03
C GLU A 133 12.71 -13.85 8.34
N ARG A 134 13.70 -12.95 8.19
CA ARG A 134 13.51 -11.51 8.37
C ARG A 134 12.48 -10.95 7.39
N ILE A 135 12.55 -11.29 6.11
CA ILE A 135 11.59 -10.82 5.09
C ILE A 135 10.16 -11.21 5.51
N VAL A 136 9.92 -12.45 5.91
CA VAL A 136 8.60 -12.91 6.36
C VAL A 136 8.13 -12.12 7.59
N LYS A 137 9.00 -11.96 8.59
CA LYS A 137 8.70 -11.18 9.81
C LYS A 137 8.35 -9.72 9.46
N ASP A 138 9.14 -9.11 8.58
CA ASP A 138 9.00 -7.71 8.21
C ASP A 138 7.76 -7.49 7.33
N THR A 139 7.39 -8.45 6.48
CA THR A 139 6.12 -8.43 5.74
C THR A 139 4.93 -8.43 6.70
N ASN A 140 4.95 -9.27 7.73
CA ASN A 140 3.90 -9.28 8.76
C ASN A 140 3.85 -7.96 9.53
N THR A 141 5.00 -7.40 9.89
CA THR A 141 5.11 -6.08 10.51
C THR A 141 4.50 -5.00 9.60
N GLY A 142 4.79 -5.04 8.30
CA GLY A 142 4.20 -4.13 7.33
C GLY A 142 2.69 -4.28 7.21
N PHE A 143 2.13 -5.50 7.22
CA PHE A 143 0.68 -5.69 7.30
C PHE A 143 0.07 -5.12 8.59
N ALA A 144 0.76 -5.21 9.73
CA ALA A 144 0.31 -4.62 10.98
C ALA A 144 0.23 -3.08 10.93
N LEU A 145 1.05 -2.42 10.10
CA LEU A 145 0.91 -0.96 9.85
C LEU A 145 -0.45 -0.61 9.25
N PHE A 146 -0.98 -1.42 8.33
CA PHE A 146 -2.34 -1.20 7.79
C PHE A 146 -3.42 -1.37 8.86
N GLN A 147 -3.24 -2.30 9.81
CA GLN A 147 -4.15 -2.47 10.94
C GLN A 147 -4.12 -1.26 11.88
N ARG A 148 -2.94 -0.78 12.23
CA ARG A 148 -2.76 0.42 13.05
C ARG A 148 -3.35 1.66 12.36
N ALA A 149 -3.10 1.82 11.06
CA ALA A 149 -3.67 2.92 10.28
C ALA A 149 -5.19 2.90 10.28
N ALA A 150 -5.80 1.72 10.07
CA ALA A 150 -7.25 1.53 10.05
C ALA A 150 -7.91 1.90 11.38
N LEU A 151 -7.25 1.58 12.50
CA LEU A 151 -7.71 1.91 13.86
C LEU A 151 -7.53 3.40 14.19
N ALA A 152 -6.50 4.04 13.63
CA ALA A 152 -6.24 5.46 13.85
C ALA A 152 -7.19 6.38 13.06
N GLN A 153 -7.77 5.92 11.95
CA GLN A 153 -8.67 6.75 11.15
C GLN A 153 -10.08 6.81 11.75
N PRO A 154 -10.70 8.01 11.84
CA PRO A 154 -12.11 8.10 12.20
C PRO A 154 -12.97 7.43 11.13
N ARG A 155 -14.04 6.73 11.52
CA ARG A 155 -14.94 6.07 10.55
C ARG A 155 -16.02 7.00 10.00
#